data_AF-A0A2N2M855-F1
#
_entry.id   AF-A0A2N2M855-F1
#
_cell.length_a   1.000
_cell.length_b   1.000
_cell.length_c   1.000
_cell.angle_alpha   90.00
_cell.angle_beta   90.00
_cell.angle_gamma   90.00
#
_symmetry.space_group_name_H-M   'P 1'
#
loop_
_entity.id
_entity.type
_entity.pdbx_description
1 polymer ?
#
loop_
_entity_poly.entity_id
_entity_poly.type
_entity_poly.pdbx_seq_one_letter_code
_entity_poly.pdbx_strand_id
1 'polypeptide(L)'
;WNTHFIPNEAVIESPDMGAGDMFGGGRVGMALTHTWYYSEIALENWDMAAVPSYNGKTTANFNADTFRIMKTTKNPEAAFTVMKYLLDDASLKLLNTYGAMPARKTDQAAYLAALDEKYPWKPDWQVVTDSIAYADNPSFEAWVPNYLEARARVANDFTSMLQNTEGLNLDDEIAKMKADLQVIYDKK
;
A
#
# COMPACT_ATOMS: atom_id res chain seq x y z
N TRP A 1 -17.88 -17.46 -13.20
CA TRP A 1 -16.48 -17.09 -12.93
C TRP A 1 -15.56 -17.91 -13.84
N ASN A 2 -15.32 -17.47 -15.08
CA ASN A 2 -14.63 -18.29 -16.10
C ASN A 2 -13.12 -18.01 -16.23
N THR A 3 -12.65 -16.90 -15.66
CA THR A 3 -11.26 -16.42 -15.84
C THR A 3 -10.34 -16.71 -14.65
N HIS A 4 -10.88 -17.15 -13.50
CA HIS A 4 -10.14 -17.61 -12.31
C HIS A 4 -8.93 -16.74 -11.88
N PHE A 5 -8.98 -15.43 -12.11
CA PHE A 5 -7.80 -14.57 -11.93
C PHE A 5 -7.71 -13.88 -10.55
N ILE A 6 -8.79 -13.90 -9.77
CA ILE A 6 -8.85 -13.42 -8.38
C ILE A 6 -9.54 -14.51 -7.57
N PRO A 7 -9.09 -14.88 -6.35
CA PRO A 7 -9.81 -15.80 -5.46
C PRO A 7 -10.93 -15.08 -4.67
N ASN A 8 -11.96 -15.82 -4.24
CA ASN A 8 -13.00 -15.31 -3.34
C ASN A 8 -12.48 -15.24 -1.88
N GLU A 9 -13.23 -14.60 -0.98
CA GLU A 9 -12.81 -14.42 0.43
C GLU A 9 -12.49 -15.75 1.11
N ALA A 10 -13.37 -16.75 0.97
CA ALA A 10 -13.16 -18.07 1.57
C ALA A 10 -11.86 -18.76 1.11
N VAL A 11 -11.48 -18.57 -0.16
CA VAL A 11 -10.22 -19.10 -0.69
C VAL A 11 -9.04 -18.29 -0.14
N ILE A 12 -9.12 -16.96 -0.11
CA ILE A 12 -8.06 -16.08 0.43
C ILE A 12 -7.74 -16.44 1.89
N GLU A 13 -8.75 -16.67 2.71
CA GLU A 13 -8.62 -16.97 4.14
C GLU A 13 -8.21 -18.41 4.44
N SER A 14 -8.30 -19.30 3.44
CA SER A 14 -8.01 -20.72 3.68
C SER A 14 -6.53 -20.94 4.04
N PRO A 15 -6.23 -21.85 5.00
CA PRO A 15 -4.85 -22.18 5.36
C PRO A 15 -4.02 -22.67 4.16
N ASP A 16 -4.64 -23.44 3.26
CA ASP A 16 -3.98 -23.96 2.07
C ASP A 16 -3.57 -22.84 1.10
N MET A 17 -4.24 -21.69 1.15
CA MET A 17 -3.90 -20.52 0.36
C MET A 17 -3.01 -19.52 1.09
N GLY A 18 -2.52 -19.81 2.31
CA GLY A 18 -1.64 -18.91 3.05
C GLY A 18 -2.37 -17.97 4.02
N ALA A 19 -3.65 -18.23 4.33
CA ALA A 19 -4.41 -17.55 5.38
C ALA A 19 -4.33 -16.01 5.32
N GLY A 20 -4.58 -15.44 4.13
CA GLY A 20 -4.50 -14.01 3.86
C GLY A 20 -3.20 -13.54 3.21
N ASP A 21 -2.12 -14.32 3.26
CA ASP A 21 -0.86 -14.03 2.56
C ASP A 21 -0.58 -15.04 1.43
N MET A 22 -1.35 -14.94 0.35
CA MET A 22 -1.27 -15.91 -0.74
C MET A 22 0.05 -15.82 -1.52
N PHE A 23 0.63 -14.63 -1.65
CA PHE A 23 1.90 -14.48 -2.38
C PHE A 23 3.06 -14.98 -1.53
N GLY A 24 3.16 -14.57 -0.26
CA GLY A 24 4.20 -15.02 0.66
C GLY A 24 4.08 -16.52 0.96
N GLY A 25 2.87 -17.07 0.91
CA GLY A 25 2.61 -18.52 0.95
C GLY A 25 2.93 -19.28 -0.34
N GLY A 26 3.37 -18.61 -1.42
CA GLY A 26 3.72 -19.24 -2.70
C GLY A 26 2.52 -19.78 -3.49
N ARG A 27 1.33 -19.23 -3.26
CA ARG A 27 0.06 -19.74 -3.82
C ARG A 27 -0.42 -18.93 -5.02
N VAL A 28 0.05 -17.70 -5.17
CA VAL A 28 -0.19 -16.85 -6.35
C VAL A 28 1.13 -16.33 -6.91
N GLY A 29 1.19 -16.14 -8.23
CA GLY A 29 2.42 -15.70 -8.91
C GLY A 29 2.69 -14.19 -8.81
N MET A 30 1.73 -13.38 -8.34
CA MET A 30 1.86 -11.94 -8.24
C MET A 30 0.91 -11.39 -7.17
N ALA A 31 1.36 -10.38 -6.42
CA ALA A 31 0.54 -9.55 -5.55
C ALA A 31 0.78 -8.07 -5.84
N LEU A 32 -0.29 -7.28 -5.87
CA LEU A 32 -0.19 -5.82 -5.87
C LEU A 32 -0.13 -5.34 -4.43
N THR A 33 0.99 -4.75 -4.04
CA THR A 33 1.27 -4.35 -2.66
C THR A 33 2.23 -3.16 -2.63
N HIS A 34 2.50 -2.66 -1.43
CA HIS A 34 3.48 -1.60 -1.18
C HIS A 34 4.84 -2.17 -0.79
N THR A 35 5.85 -1.32 -0.77
CA THR A 35 7.22 -1.72 -0.45
C THR A 35 7.36 -2.28 0.96
N TRP A 36 6.53 -1.90 1.93
CA TRP A 36 6.62 -2.48 3.29
C TRP A 36 6.42 -4.01 3.32
N TYR A 37 5.86 -4.61 2.27
CA TYR A 37 5.62 -6.05 2.22
C TYR A 37 6.88 -6.88 1.94
N TYR A 38 7.91 -6.34 1.28
CA TYR A 38 9.09 -7.16 0.92
C TYR A 38 9.82 -7.75 2.13
N SER A 39 9.72 -7.10 3.30
CA SER A 39 10.33 -7.58 4.54
C SER A 39 9.57 -8.74 5.16
N GLU A 40 8.32 -8.96 4.77
CA GLU A 40 7.45 -10.04 5.26
C GLU A 40 7.54 -11.29 4.36
N ILE A 41 8.06 -11.16 3.14
CA ILE A 41 8.15 -12.28 2.19
C ILE A 41 9.25 -13.25 2.62
N ALA A 42 8.86 -14.46 3.00
CA ALA A 42 9.78 -15.56 3.32
C ALA A 42 10.24 -16.37 2.08
N LEU A 43 9.63 -16.14 0.91
CA LEU A 43 10.02 -16.80 -0.33
C LEU A 43 11.38 -16.32 -0.84
N GLU A 44 12.07 -17.20 -1.55
CA GLU A 44 13.23 -16.85 -2.35
C GLU A 44 12.84 -16.61 -3.82
N ASN A 45 13.67 -15.86 -4.55
CA ASN A 45 13.51 -15.60 -5.98
C ASN A 45 12.22 -14.85 -6.37
N TRP A 46 11.66 -14.05 -5.46
CA TRP A 46 10.66 -13.05 -5.83
C TRP A 46 11.33 -11.84 -6.46
N ASP A 47 10.56 -11.08 -7.23
CA ASP A 47 10.98 -9.82 -7.83
C ASP A 47 9.86 -8.78 -7.80
N MET A 48 10.18 -7.53 -8.10
CA MET A 48 9.23 -6.43 -8.24
C MET A 48 9.15 -5.99 -9.70
N ALA A 49 7.97 -5.50 -10.08
CA ALA A 49 7.74 -4.91 -11.38
C ALA A 49 6.89 -3.65 -11.24
N ALA A 50 6.94 -2.78 -12.25
CA ALA A 50 6.03 -1.66 -12.33
C ALA A 50 4.57 -2.15 -12.31
N VAL A 51 3.68 -1.36 -11.68
CA VAL A 51 2.25 -1.66 -11.66
C VAL A 51 1.74 -1.80 -13.11
N PRO A 52 1.01 -2.87 -13.45
CA PRO A 52 0.48 -3.05 -14.81
C PRO A 52 -0.34 -1.84 -15.27
N SER A 53 -0.09 -1.37 -16.50
CA SER A 53 -0.81 -0.24 -17.05
C SER A 53 -2.22 -0.61 -17.50
N TYR A 54 -3.15 0.34 -17.42
CA TYR A 54 -4.45 0.28 -18.08
C TYR A 54 -4.52 1.36 -19.16
N ASN A 55 -4.84 0.98 -20.40
CA ASN A 55 -4.83 1.88 -21.57
C ASN A 55 -3.53 2.71 -21.72
N GLY A 56 -2.39 2.07 -21.48
CA GLY A 56 -1.06 2.70 -21.59
C GLY A 56 -0.70 3.65 -20.45
N LYS A 57 -1.55 3.78 -19.42
CA LYS A 57 -1.26 4.59 -18.22
C LYS A 57 -1.06 3.67 -17.01
N THR A 58 0.07 3.84 -16.34
CA THR A 58 0.32 3.23 -15.02
C THR A 58 0.23 4.30 -13.93
N THR A 59 -0.02 3.84 -12.71
CA THR A 59 -0.04 4.63 -11.48
C THR A 59 0.58 3.78 -10.38
N ALA A 60 1.45 4.36 -9.57
CA ALA A 60 1.97 3.77 -8.35
C ALA A 60 1.28 4.43 -7.16
N ASN A 61 0.49 3.66 -6.42
CA ASN A 61 -0.16 4.16 -5.21
C ASN A 61 0.92 4.48 -4.15
N PHE A 62 0.95 5.72 -3.68
CA PHE A 62 2.05 6.26 -2.87
C PHE A 62 1.59 6.63 -1.46
N ASN A 63 2.10 5.93 -0.45
CA ASN A 63 1.91 6.24 0.96
C ASN A 63 3.06 7.09 1.50
N ALA A 64 2.74 7.99 2.42
CA ALA A 64 3.73 8.71 3.19
C ALA A 64 3.43 8.67 4.69
N ASP A 65 4.25 7.92 5.43
CA ASP A 65 4.24 7.98 6.88
C ASP A 65 4.87 9.29 7.35
N THR A 66 4.08 10.09 8.07
CA THR A 66 4.51 11.39 8.59
C THR A 66 4.29 11.48 10.10
N PHE A 67 5.20 12.16 10.78
CA PHE A 67 5.03 12.50 12.19
C PHE A 67 4.30 13.83 12.31
N ARG A 68 3.32 13.91 13.22
CA ARG A 68 2.59 15.14 13.53
C ARG A 68 2.58 15.38 15.02
N ILE A 69 2.73 16.65 15.43
CA ILE A 69 2.63 17.06 16.83
C ILE A 69 1.24 17.61 17.08
N MET A 70 0.51 16.98 17.99
CA MET A 70 -0.84 17.40 18.36
C MET A 70 -0.81 18.77 19.06
N LYS A 71 -1.69 19.69 18.64
CA LYS A 71 -1.83 21.02 19.27
C LYS A 71 -2.11 20.96 20.78
N THR A 72 -2.69 19.86 21.25
CA THR A 72 -3.04 19.63 22.65
C THR A 72 -1.87 19.17 23.52
N THR A 73 -0.70 18.89 22.94
CA THR A 73 0.49 18.46 23.69
C THR A 73 0.84 19.46 24.78
N LYS A 74 1.21 18.96 25.96
CA LYS A 74 1.72 19.79 27.07
C LYS A 74 3.23 20.00 27.01
N ASN A 75 3.92 19.27 26.11
CA ASN A 75 5.37 19.30 25.98
C ASN A 75 5.79 19.48 24.50
N PRO A 76 5.45 20.62 23.86
CA PRO A 76 5.69 20.82 22.43
C PRO A 76 7.19 20.76 22.06
N GLU A 77 8.06 21.33 22.88
CA GLU A 77 9.51 21.33 22.61
C GLU A 77 10.14 19.93 22.72
N ALA A 78 9.72 19.15 23.72
CA ALA A 78 10.18 17.78 23.86
C ALA A 78 9.67 16.91 22.71
N ALA A 79 8.40 17.07 22.32
CA ALA A 79 7.83 16.37 21.17
C ALA A 79 8.56 16.73 19.88
N PHE A 80 8.88 18.01 19.67
CA PHE A 80 9.66 18.45 18.51
C PHE A 80 11.08 17.89 18.51
N THR A 81 11.72 17.80 19.68
CA THR A 81 13.05 17.19 19.83
C THR A 81 13.03 15.71 19.42
N VAL A 82 12.05 14.94 19.89
CA VAL A 82 11.90 13.52 19.50
C VAL A 82 11.60 13.39 18.01
N MET A 83 10.70 14.20 17.48
CA MET A 83 10.37 14.18 16.05
C MET A 83 11.60 14.45 15.19
N LYS A 84 12.43 15.44 15.54
CA LYS A 84 13.70 15.70 14.84
C LYS A 84 14.65 14.50 14.92
N TYR A 85 14.82 13.91 16.11
CA TYR A 85 15.66 12.73 16.26
C TYR A 85 15.24 11.57 15.34
N LEU A 86 13.93 11.31 15.23
CA LEU A 86 13.39 10.28 14.31
C LEU A 86 13.59 10.63 12.83
N LEU A 87 13.61 11.91 12.48
CA LEU A 87 13.80 12.39 11.11
C LEU A 87 15.26 12.58 10.72
N ASP A 88 16.19 12.65 11.68
CA ASP A 88 17.63 12.81 11.50
C ASP A 88 18.37 11.56 11.99
N ASP A 89 19.01 11.62 13.17
CA ASP A 89 19.95 10.61 13.69
C ASP A 89 19.42 9.17 13.68
N ALA A 90 18.13 8.98 13.96
CA ALA A 90 17.50 7.67 13.99
C ALA A 90 16.79 7.28 12.69
N SER A 91 16.78 8.14 11.66
CA SER A 91 15.96 7.96 10.46
C SER A 91 16.24 6.64 9.75
N LEU A 92 17.50 6.38 9.37
CA LEU A 92 17.87 5.14 8.69
C LEU A 92 17.61 3.89 9.53
N LYS A 93 17.80 3.98 10.85
CA LYS A 93 17.48 2.86 11.76
C LYS A 93 15.98 2.56 11.76
N LEU A 94 15.16 3.60 11.87
CA LEU A 94 13.70 3.48 11.85
C LEU A 94 13.21 2.91 10.52
N LEU A 95 13.69 3.46 9.41
CA LEU A 95 13.27 3.07 8.06
C LEU A 95 13.64 1.63 7.73
N ASN A 96 14.83 1.17 8.14
CA ASN A 96 15.22 -0.23 8.01
C ASN A 96 14.34 -1.17 8.85
N THR A 97 13.90 -0.76 10.04
CA THR A 97 12.95 -1.54 10.85
C THR A 97 11.57 -1.61 10.19
N TYR A 98 11.12 -0.53 9.54
CA TYR A 98 9.77 -0.44 8.97
C TYR A 98 9.65 -1.00 7.55
N GLY A 99 10.76 -1.30 6.86
CA GLY A 99 10.73 -1.63 5.44
C GLY A 99 10.34 -0.44 4.54
N ALA A 100 10.53 0.78 5.04
CA ALA A 100 10.13 2.01 4.37
C ALA A 100 11.31 2.67 3.66
N MET A 101 11.10 3.11 2.41
CA MET A 101 12.13 3.82 1.65
C MET A 101 12.36 5.23 2.24
N PRO A 102 13.62 5.69 2.38
CA PRO A 102 13.90 7.05 2.81
C PRO A 102 13.34 8.12 1.86
N ALA A 103 12.65 9.12 2.41
CA ALA A 103 12.23 10.30 1.66
C ALA A 103 13.42 11.22 1.29
N ARG A 104 14.51 11.20 2.07
CA ARG A 104 15.73 11.95 1.77
C ARG A 104 16.47 11.29 0.62
N LYS A 105 16.57 11.98 -0.51
CA LYS A 105 17.27 11.48 -1.71
C LYS A 105 18.73 11.08 -1.44
N THR A 106 19.39 11.75 -0.50
CA THR A 106 20.79 11.45 -0.09
C THR A 106 20.94 10.07 0.54
N ASP A 107 19.86 9.53 1.10
CA ASP A 107 19.87 8.32 1.91
C ASP A 107 19.41 7.10 1.08
N GLN A 108 18.70 7.33 -0.02
CA GLN A 108 18.11 6.29 -0.87
C GLN A 108 19.16 5.36 -1.47
N ALA A 109 20.28 5.89 -2.00
CA ALA A 109 21.30 5.05 -2.64
C ALA A 109 21.93 4.05 -1.65
N ALA A 110 22.26 4.49 -0.44
CA ALA A 110 22.84 3.62 0.59
C ALA A 110 21.80 2.61 1.10
N TYR A 111 20.54 3.01 1.25
CA TYR A 111 19.45 2.12 1.63
C TYR A 111 19.22 1.00 0.60
N LEU A 112 19.15 1.34 -0.69
CA LEU A 112 18.96 0.33 -1.75
C LEU A 112 20.16 -0.62 -1.86
N ALA A 113 21.39 -0.13 -1.68
CA ALA A 113 22.57 -0.99 -1.63
C ALA A 113 22.52 -2.00 -0.46
N ALA A 114 22.07 -1.56 0.72
CA ALA A 114 21.90 -2.45 1.87
C ALA A 114 20.82 -3.52 1.65
N LEU A 115 19.73 -3.18 0.95
CA LEU A 115 18.72 -4.15 0.53
C LEU A 115 19.29 -5.14 -0.49
N ASP A 116 20.03 -4.64 -1.47
CA ASP A 116 20.67 -5.48 -2.48
C ASP A 116 21.60 -6.53 -1.84
N GLU A 117 22.38 -6.15 -0.82
CA GLU A 117 23.22 -7.09 -0.04
C GLU A 117 22.42 -8.13 0.75
N LYS A 118 21.19 -7.80 1.19
CA LYS A 118 20.35 -8.69 1.99
C LYS A 118 19.77 -9.86 1.19
N TYR A 119 19.52 -9.68 -0.11
CA TYR A 119 18.82 -10.66 -0.95
C TYR A 119 19.74 -11.25 -2.03
N PRO A 120 20.13 -12.54 -1.96
CA PRO A 120 21.07 -13.16 -2.89
C PRO A 120 20.64 -13.13 -4.36
N TRP A 121 19.34 -13.15 -4.64
CA TRP A 121 18.78 -13.13 -5.99
C TRP A 121 18.57 -11.73 -6.57
N LYS A 122 18.91 -10.66 -5.82
CA LYS A 122 18.97 -9.28 -6.32
C LYS A 122 17.66 -8.78 -6.96
N PRO A 123 16.56 -8.64 -6.20
CA PRO A 123 15.32 -8.03 -6.71
C PRO A 123 15.57 -6.67 -7.36
N ASP A 124 14.75 -6.29 -8.35
CA ASP A 124 14.86 -5.01 -9.03
C ASP A 124 14.36 -3.85 -8.16
N TRP A 125 15.23 -3.41 -7.25
CA TRP A 125 14.99 -2.28 -6.36
C TRP A 125 14.86 -0.95 -7.12
N GLN A 126 15.31 -0.85 -8.38
CA GLN A 126 15.19 0.37 -9.17
C GLN A 126 13.73 0.71 -9.44
N VAL A 127 12.87 -0.30 -9.58
CA VAL A 127 11.41 -0.14 -9.73
C VAL A 127 10.82 0.73 -8.63
N VAL A 128 11.32 0.64 -7.40
CA VAL A 128 10.83 1.45 -6.27
C VAL A 128 11.07 2.95 -6.52
N THR A 129 12.26 3.30 -7.01
CA THR A 129 12.63 4.70 -7.28
C THR A 129 11.88 5.22 -8.51
N ASP A 130 11.82 4.42 -9.57
CA ASP A 130 11.19 4.81 -10.83
C ASP A 130 9.67 5.02 -10.67
N SER A 131 9.04 4.23 -9.80
CA SER A 131 7.62 4.32 -9.48
C SER A 131 7.21 5.66 -8.86
N ILE A 132 8.12 6.40 -8.24
CA ILE A 132 7.84 7.73 -7.66
C ILE A 132 7.31 8.70 -8.74
N ALA A 133 7.81 8.60 -9.98
CA ALA A 133 7.35 9.44 -11.09
C ALA A 133 5.89 9.16 -11.50
N TYR A 134 5.32 8.03 -11.04
CA TYR A 134 3.96 7.58 -11.30
C TYR A 134 3.07 7.65 -10.06
N ALA A 135 3.51 8.33 -9.00
CA ALA A 135 2.72 8.53 -7.79
C ALA A 135 1.31 9.06 -8.12
N ASP A 136 0.30 8.52 -7.44
CA ASP A 136 -1.08 8.91 -7.64
C ASP A 136 -1.32 10.38 -7.26
N ASN A 137 -1.96 11.10 -8.17
CA ASN A 137 -2.31 12.52 -7.99
C ASN A 137 -3.71 12.78 -8.57
N PRO A 138 -4.71 13.14 -7.74
CA PRO A 138 -4.63 13.31 -6.28
C PRO A 138 -4.25 12.01 -5.57
N SER A 139 -3.52 12.15 -4.47
CA SER A 139 -3.14 11.00 -3.63
C SER A 139 -4.39 10.37 -3.02
N PHE A 140 -4.42 9.06 -2.92
CA PHE A 140 -5.47 8.33 -2.24
C PHE A 140 -5.48 8.57 -0.72
N GLU A 141 -4.37 9.05 -0.14
CA GLU A 141 -4.29 9.52 1.24
C GLU A 141 -4.73 10.99 1.39
N ALA A 142 -5.14 11.64 0.30
CA ALA A 142 -5.66 12.99 0.36
C ALA A 142 -6.92 13.06 1.24
N TRP A 143 -7.17 14.25 1.77
CA TRP A 143 -8.38 14.50 2.52
C TRP A 143 -9.61 14.22 1.66
N VAL A 144 -10.57 13.47 2.20
CA VAL A 144 -11.90 13.27 1.64
C VAL A 144 -12.97 13.60 2.70
N PRO A 145 -14.11 14.19 2.31
CA PRO A 145 -15.21 14.44 3.23
C PRO A 145 -15.72 13.13 3.83
N ASN A 146 -16.18 13.17 5.09
CA ASN A 146 -16.79 12.01 5.77
C ASN A 146 -15.95 10.72 5.65
N TYR A 147 -14.61 10.87 5.78
CA TYR A 147 -13.60 9.84 5.52
C TYR A 147 -13.94 8.44 6.04
N LEU A 148 -14.37 8.32 7.30
CA LEU A 148 -14.62 7.01 7.90
C LEU A 148 -15.77 6.27 7.19
N GLU A 149 -16.82 6.99 6.80
CA GLU A 149 -17.96 6.42 6.09
C GLU A 149 -17.60 6.11 4.63
N ALA A 150 -16.89 7.02 3.97
CA ALA A 150 -16.41 6.78 2.60
C ALA A 150 -15.46 5.58 2.54
N ARG A 151 -14.54 5.46 3.52
CA ARG A 151 -13.63 4.32 3.66
C ARG A 151 -14.41 3.04 3.90
N ALA A 152 -15.40 3.03 4.81
CA ALA A 152 -16.21 1.84 5.06
C ALA A 152 -16.94 1.39 3.78
N ARG A 153 -17.53 2.33 3.03
CA ARG A 153 -18.24 2.04 1.78
C ARG A 153 -17.36 1.39 0.70
N VAL A 154 -16.10 1.81 0.60
CA VAL A 154 -15.15 1.26 -0.38
C VAL A 154 -14.46 0.03 0.16
N ALA A 155 -13.73 0.16 1.27
CA ALA A 155 -12.82 -0.88 1.77
C ALA A 155 -13.55 -2.08 2.37
N ASN A 156 -14.74 -1.88 2.96
CA ASN A 156 -15.49 -2.96 3.58
C ASN A 156 -16.62 -3.41 2.65
N ASP A 157 -17.57 -2.53 2.34
CA ASP A 157 -18.81 -2.95 1.67
C ASP A 157 -18.56 -3.39 0.22
N PHE A 158 -17.88 -2.55 -0.58
CA PHE A 158 -17.62 -2.86 -1.98
C PHE A 158 -16.65 -4.04 -2.14
N THR A 159 -15.55 -4.05 -1.37
CA THR A 159 -14.57 -5.14 -1.39
C THR A 159 -15.18 -6.48 -0.98
N SER A 160 -15.94 -6.51 0.14
CA SER A 160 -16.59 -7.74 0.60
C SER A 160 -17.60 -8.25 -0.43
N MET A 161 -18.39 -7.36 -1.03
CA MET A 161 -19.30 -7.74 -2.11
C MET A 161 -18.55 -8.34 -3.30
N LEU A 162 -17.46 -7.70 -3.75
CA LEU A 162 -16.62 -8.18 -4.85
C LEU A 162 -16.06 -9.58 -4.57
N GLN A 163 -15.67 -9.86 -3.32
CA GLN A 163 -15.06 -11.12 -2.93
C GLN A 163 -16.06 -12.23 -2.61
N ASN A 164 -17.33 -11.91 -2.36
CA ASN A 164 -18.32 -12.91 -1.90
C ASN A 164 -19.53 -13.08 -2.82
N THR A 165 -19.70 -12.23 -3.84
CA THR A 165 -20.88 -12.27 -4.70
C THR A 165 -20.51 -12.69 -6.12
N GLU A 166 -21.07 -13.81 -6.57
CA GLU A 166 -20.92 -14.25 -7.95
C GLU A 166 -21.84 -13.49 -8.91
N GLY A 167 -21.41 -13.33 -10.15
CA GLY A 167 -22.26 -12.79 -11.23
C GLY A 167 -22.52 -11.29 -11.16
N LEU A 168 -21.74 -10.53 -10.38
CA LEU A 168 -21.83 -9.08 -10.34
C LEU A 168 -21.66 -8.44 -11.72
N ASN A 169 -22.50 -7.45 -12.01
CA ASN A 169 -22.20 -6.47 -13.05
C ASN A 169 -21.34 -5.36 -12.45
N LEU A 170 -20.03 -5.40 -12.69
CA LEU A 170 -19.09 -4.45 -12.08
C LEU A 170 -19.37 -3.00 -12.47
N ASP A 171 -19.87 -2.75 -13.69
CA ASP A 171 -20.18 -1.38 -14.12
C ASP A 171 -21.34 -0.79 -13.31
N ASP A 172 -22.39 -1.59 -13.08
CA ASP A 172 -23.54 -1.19 -12.27
C ASP A 172 -23.13 -0.97 -10.80
N GLU A 173 -22.33 -1.89 -10.25
CA GLU A 173 -21.89 -1.79 -8.85
C GLU A 173 -20.92 -0.63 -8.61
N ILE A 174 -20.04 -0.33 -9.57
CA ILE A 174 -19.18 0.86 -9.53
C ILE A 174 -20.03 2.13 -9.64
N ALA A 175 -21.04 2.15 -10.52
CA ALA A 175 -21.95 3.29 -10.64
C ALA A 175 -22.71 3.55 -9.33
N LYS A 176 -23.21 2.49 -8.69
CA LYS A 176 -23.86 2.54 -7.38
C LYS A 176 -22.91 3.04 -6.29
N MET A 177 -21.71 2.48 -6.21
CA MET A 177 -20.68 2.93 -5.25
C MET A 177 -20.38 4.42 -5.40
N LYS A 178 -20.26 4.92 -6.63
CA LYS A 178 -20.03 6.35 -6.88
C LYS A 178 -21.21 7.21 -6.42
N ALA A 179 -22.45 6.77 -6.65
CA ALA A 179 -23.63 7.48 -6.19
C ALA A 179 -23.71 7.53 -4.65
N ASP A 180 -23.43 6.40 -3.98
CA ASP A 180 -23.38 6.32 -2.52
C ASP A 180 -22.29 7.24 -1.94
N LEU A 181 -21.10 7.22 -2.55
CA LEU A 181 -20.00 8.11 -2.16
C LEU A 181 -20.36 9.59 -2.31
N GLN A 182 -21.07 9.97 -3.37
CA GLN A 182 -21.54 11.34 -3.53
C GLN A 182 -22.46 11.75 -2.37
N VAL A 183 -23.43 10.90 -2.00
CA VAL A 183 -24.31 11.14 -0.85
C VAL A 183 -23.50 11.27 0.45
N ILE A 184 -22.50 10.41 0.66
CA ILE A 184 -21.60 10.47 1.82
C ILE A 184 -20.83 11.79 1.83
N TYR A 185 -20.28 12.22 0.69
CA TYR A 185 -19.49 13.44 0.61
C TYR A 185 -20.32 14.71 0.81
N ASP A 186 -21.60 14.69 0.46
CA ASP A 186 -22.50 15.84 0.61
C ASP A 186 -23.05 16.04 2.04
N LYS A 187 -22.77 15.10 2.97
CA LYS A 187 -23.16 15.25 4.38
C LYS A 187 -22.36 16.37 5.05
N LYS A 188 -23.07 17.17 5.86
CA LYS A 188 -22.51 18.30 6.61
C LYS A 188 -22.04 17.91 7.99
#